data_AF-A0A352S739-F1
#
_entry.id   AF-A0A352S739-F1
#
_cell.length_a   1.000
_cell.length_b   1.000
_cell.length_c   1.000
_cell.angle_alpha   90.00
_cell.angle_beta   90.00
_cell.angle_gamma   90.00
#
_symmetry.space_group_name_H-M   'P 1'
#
loop_
_entity.id
_entity.type
_entity.pdbx_description
1 polymer ?
#
loop_
_entity_poly.entity_id
_entity_poly.type
_entity_poly.pdbx_seq_one_letter_code
_entity_poly.pdbx_strand_id
1 'polypeptide(L)'
;MFHPSLVWVDATTAAPAPQVGWSYADGVFSAPDGPTLAQVQTAQIAIIEAAYQVAIQQPVSYMSTTFQADLESQDVLARSLVPGAVPSGFFWLDANNSQVPMTFAQLQGLAGAMLAQGQAAFSKKTGLKQQIRAATSIFAAQSIVWS
;
A
#
# COMPACT_ATOMS: atom_id res chain seq x y z
N MET A 1 -41.72 35.95 20.70
CA MET A 1 -41.84 34.71 21.51
C MET A 1 -40.53 33.96 21.38
N PHE A 2 -39.78 33.83 22.47
CA PHE A 2 -38.56 33.00 22.50
C PHE A 2 -38.99 31.54 22.65
N HIS A 3 -38.37 30.63 21.87
CA HIS A 3 -38.67 29.20 21.91
C HIS A 3 -38.33 28.66 23.32
N PRO A 4 -39.26 28.01 24.05
CA PRO A 4 -39.14 27.73 25.49
C PRO A 4 -38.16 26.59 25.86
N SER A 5 -37.14 26.32 25.06
CA SER A 5 -36.26 25.15 25.27
C SER A 5 -34.83 25.34 24.77
N LEU A 6 -34.31 26.57 24.77
CA LEU A 6 -32.88 26.81 24.60
C LEU A 6 -32.20 26.75 25.97
N VAL A 7 -31.43 25.70 26.21
CA VAL A 7 -30.56 25.58 27.38
C VAL A 7 -29.20 26.16 27.00
N TRP A 8 -28.83 27.26 27.65
CA TRP A 8 -27.49 27.84 27.53
C TRP A 8 -26.57 27.15 28.53
N VAL A 9 -25.47 26.58 28.03
CA VAL A 9 -24.50 25.83 28.82
C VAL A 9 -23.17 26.54 28.71
N ASP A 10 -22.55 26.86 29.84
CA ASP A 10 -21.22 27.44 29.86
C ASP A 10 -20.15 26.36 29.61
N ALA A 11 -19.63 26.32 28.39
CA ALA A 11 -18.58 25.39 28.00
C ALA A 11 -17.21 25.68 28.65
N THR A 12 -17.00 26.86 29.23
CA THR A 12 -15.69 27.25 29.82
C THR A 12 -15.42 26.60 31.17
N THR A 13 -16.46 26.10 31.83
CA THR A 13 -16.37 25.41 33.12
C THR A 13 -16.45 23.88 32.98
N ALA A 14 -16.75 23.37 31.77
CA ALA A 14 -16.77 21.95 31.48
C ALA A 14 -15.34 21.39 31.35
N ALA A 15 -15.07 20.25 31.99
CA ALA A 15 -13.79 19.55 31.92
C ALA A 15 -14.02 18.10 31.43
N PRO A 16 -13.41 17.69 30.31
CA PRO A 16 -12.59 18.48 29.39
C PRO A 16 -13.40 19.56 28.65
N ALA A 17 -12.73 20.65 28.26
CA ALA A 17 -13.36 21.71 27.47
C ALA A 17 -13.86 21.12 26.14
N PRO A 18 -15.17 21.19 25.84
CA PRO A 18 -15.73 20.60 24.64
C PRO A 18 -15.15 21.27 23.39
N GLN A 19 -14.89 20.47 22.37
CA GLN A 19 -14.38 20.94 21.08
C GLN A 19 -15.46 20.84 20.01
N VAL A 20 -15.25 21.53 18.89
CA VAL A 20 -16.12 21.41 17.71
C VAL A 20 -16.24 19.93 17.32
N GLY A 21 -17.49 19.46 17.16
CA GLY A 21 -17.81 18.06 16.84
C GLY A 21 -18.26 17.22 18.03
N TRP A 22 -18.09 17.69 19.27
CA TRP A 22 -18.63 17.03 20.45
C TRP A 22 -20.17 17.15 20.49
N SER A 23 -20.83 16.12 21.02
CA SER A 23 -22.28 16.13 21.26
C SER A 23 -22.58 16.58 22.70
N TYR A 24 -23.77 17.13 22.93
CA TYR A 24 -24.25 17.50 24.26
C TYR A 24 -25.60 16.85 24.53
N ALA A 25 -25.65 15.97 25.53
CA ALA A 25 -26.86 15.27 25.97
C ALA A 25 -26.83 15.09 27.49
N ASP A 26 -27.99 15.19 28.14
CA ASP A 26 -28.17 14.97 29.59
C ASP A 26 -27.17 15.72 30.50
N GLY A 27 -26.78 16.94 30.10
CA GLY A 27 -25.86 17.75 30.90
C GLY A 27 -24.37 17.52 30.63
N VAL A 28 -24.02 16.59 29.74
CA VAL A 28 -22.63 16.12 29.53
C VAL A 28 -22.20 16.32 28.08
N PHE A 29 -20.96 16.79 27.88
CA PHE A 29 -20.32 16.83 26.58
C PHE A 29 -19.62 15.48 26.30
N SER A 30 -19.83 14.92 25.13
CA SER A 30 -19.20 13.66 24.70
C SER A 30 -18.41 13.87 23.41
N ALA A 31 -17.14 13.46 23.43
CA ALA A 31 -16.29 13.46 22.25
C ALA A 31 -16.89 12.56 21.16
N PRO A 32 -16.65 12.85 19.87
CA PRO A 32 -16.91 11.88 18.82
C PRO A 32 -16.15 10.58 19.11
N ASP A 33 -16.77 9.45 18.79
CA ASP A 33 -16.08 8.17 18.84
C ASP A 33 -14.88 8.19 17.88
N GLY A 34 -13.72 7.78 18.38
CA GLY A 34 -12.54 7.54 17.55
C GLY A 34 -12.73 6.33 16.63
N PRO A 35 -11.80 6.10 15.68
CA PRO A 35 -11.88 4.93 14.82
C PRO A 35 -11.76 3.65 15.66
N THR A 36 -12.62 2.68 15.36
CA THR A 36 -12.54 1.35 15.95
C THR A 36 -11.27 0.63 15.48
N LEU A 37 -10.82 -0.37 16.25
CA LEU A 37 -9.72 -1.24 15.84
C LEU A 37 -9.94 -1.85 14.44
N ALA A 38 -11.18 -2.29 14.15
CA ALA A 38 -11.52 -2.89 12.86
C ALA A 38 -11.37 -1.89 11.68
N GLN A 39 -11.77 -0.63 11.88
CA GLN A 39 -11.57 0.43 10.88
C GLN A 39 -10.08 0.69 10.65
N VAL A 40 -9.28 0.75 11.72
CA VAL A 40 -7.83 0.94 11.64
C VAL A 40 -7.15 -0.24 10.94
N GLN A 41 -7.51 -1.48 11.27
CA GLN A 41 -6.98 -2.67 10.60
C GLN A 41 -7.28 -2.67 9.10
N THR A 42 -8.51 -2.28 8.72
CA THR A 42 -8.91 -2.17 7.31
C THR A 42 -8.10 -1.12 6.58
N ALA A 43 -7.95 0.08 7.16
CA ALA A 43 -7.16 1.16 6.58
C ALA A 43 -5.68 0.76 6.44
N GLN A 44 -5.11 0.12 7.46
CA GLN A 44 -3.71 -0.31 7.42
C GLN A 44 -3.47 -1.40 6.37
N ILE A 45 -4.40 -2.36 6.21
CA ILE A 45 -4.32 -3.36 5.15
C ILE A 45 -4.31 -2.70 3.76
N ALA A 46 -5.14 -1.68 3.55
CA ALA A 46 -5.16 -0.94 2.29
C ALA A 46 -3.83 -0.22 2.02
N ILE A 47 -3.19 0.36 3.05
CA ILE A 47 -1.84 0.95 2.94
C ILE A 47 -0.81 -0.11 2.52
N ILE A 48 -0.83 -1.29 3.15
CA ILE A 48 0.08 -2.40 2.80
C ILE A 48 -0.19 -2.92 1.37
N GLU A 49 -1.44 -2.95 0.92
CA GLU A 49 -1.78 -3.34 -0.45
C GLU A 49 -1.26 -2.33 -1.47
N ALA A 50 -1.41 -1.03 -1.23
CA ALA A 50 -0.86 0.00 -2.08
C ALA A 50 0.68 -0.08 -2.16
N ALA A 51 1.36 -0.25 -1.02
CA ALA A 51 2.81 -0.40 -0.98
C ALA A 51 3.29 -1.66 -1.74
N TYR A 52 2.55 -2.77 -1.64
CA TYR A 52 2.81 -3.97 -2.43
C TYR A 52 2.73 -3.71 -3.94
N GLN A 53 1.71 -2.98 -4.42
CA GLN A 53 1.58 -2.66 -5.85
C GLN A 53 2.77 -1.85 -6.37
N VAL A 54 3.30 -0.92 -5.56
CA VAL A 54 4.51 -0.17 -5.89
C VAL A 54 5.75 -1.08 -5.89
N ALA A 55 5.86 -1.98 -4.92
CA ALA A 55 7.02 -2.86 -4.77
C ALA A 55 7.18 -3.87 -5.91
N ILE A 56 6.08 -4.45 -6.42
CA ILE A 56 6.16 -5.40 -7.54
C ILE A 56 6.47 -4.73 -8.88
N GLN A 57 6.39 -3.40 -8.96
CA GLN A 57 6.66 -2.60 -10.16
C GLN A 57 7.99 -1.84 -10.08
N GLN A 58 8.78 -2.01 -9.01
CA GLN A 58 10.11 -1.40 -8.94
C GLN A 58 11.04 -1.98 -10.00
N PRO A 59 11.91 -1.18 -10.62
CA PRO A 59 12.93 -1.68 -11.53
C PRO A 59 13.76 -2.81 -10.92
N VAL A 60 14.07 -3.82 -11.72
CA VAL A 60 14.74 -5.05 -11.25
C VAL A 60 16.19 -5.07 -11.73
N SER A 61 17.12 -5.35 -10.82
CA SER A 61 18.52 -5.59 -11.18
C SER A 61 18.74 -7.00 -11.72
N TYR A 62 19.31 -7.11 -12.91
CA TYR A 62 19.69 -8.36 -13.56
C TYR A 62 20.93 -8.12 -14.43
N MET A 63 21.92 -9.03 -14.39
CA MET A 63 23.16 -8.90 -15.18
C MET A 63 23.87 -7.54 -15.05
N SER A 64 23.92 -6.98 -13.84
CA SER A 64 24.51 -5.65 -13.55
C SER A 64 23.80 -4.46 -14.22
N THR A 65 22.61 -4.67 -14.79
CA THR A 65 21.75 -3.62 -15.34
C THR A 65 20.43 -3.59 -14.56
N THR A 66 19.86 -2.39 -14.39
CA THR A 66 18.54 -2.23 -13.79
C THR A 66 17.52 -2.07 -14.91
N PHE A 67 16.56 -2.98 -15.01
CA PHE A 67 15.55 -3.04 -16.06
C PHE A 67 14.20 -2.52 -15.59
N GLN A 68 13.42 -2.00 -16.54
CA GLN A 68 12.01 -1.67 -16.30
C GLN A 68 11.24 -2.93 -15.91
N ALA A 69 10.39 -2.79 -14.91
CA ALA A 69 9.53 -3.86 -14.41
C ALA A 69 8.15 -3.32 -14.03
N ASP A 70 7.73 -2.20 -14.61
CA ASP A 70 6.34 -1.75 -14.54
C ASP A 70 5.39 -2.76 -15.19
N LEU A 71 4.09 -2.55 -15.02
CA LEU A 71 3.06 -3.48 -15.50
C LEU A 71 3.17 -3.74 -17.02
N GLU A 72 3.41 -2.71 -17.82
CA GLU A 72 3.53 -2.85 -19.27
C GLU A 72 4.77 -3.68 -19.65
N SER A 73 5.91 -3.41 -19.00
CA SER A 73 7.14 -4.17 -19.17
C SER A 73 6.94 -5.65 -18.84
N GLN A 74 6.24 -5.96 -17.73
CA GLN A 74 5.93 -7.33 -17.34
C GLN A 74 5.03 -8.03 -18.37
N ASP A 75 4.01 -7.34 -18.88
CA ASP A 75 3.08 -7.88 -19.89
C ASP A 75 3.80 -8.15 -21.22
N VAL A 76 4.65 -7.23 -21.67
CA VAL A 76 5.46 -7.40 -22.88
C VAL A 76 6.44 -8.56 -22.69
N LEU A 77 7.03 -8.71 -21.51
CA LEU A 77 7.99 -9.78 -21.23
C LEU A 77 7.31 -11.14 -21.29
N ALA A 78 6.15 -11.27 -20.63
CA ALA A 78 5.35 -12.49 -20.65
C ALA A 78 4.97 -12.91 -22.08
N ARG A 79 4.57 -11.95 -22.92
CA ARG A 79 4.24 -12.19 -24.34
C ARG A 79 5.47 -12.55 -25.18
N SER A 80 6.61 -11.91 -24.90
CA SER A 80 7.88 -12.15 -25.61
C SER A 80 8.45 -13.54 -25.36
N LEU A 81 8.04 -14.19 -24.26
CA LEU A 81 8.47 -15.55 -23.92
C LEU A 81 7.67 -16.65 -24.63
N VAL A 82 6.46 -16.35 -25.14
CA VAL A 82 5.58 -17.33 -25.79
C VAL A 82 6.20 -17.99 -27.03
N PRO A 83 6.86 -17.27 -27.95
CA PRO A 83 7.38 -17.87 -29.18
C PRO A 83 8.55 -18.85 -28.98
N GLY A 84 9.19 -18.88 -27.80
CA GLY A 84 10.36 -19.71 -27.54
C GLY A 84 11.69 -19.18 -28.12
N ALA A 85 11.66 -18.05 -28.82
CA ALA A 85 12.82 -17.37 -29.39
C ALA A 85 12.54 -15.88 -29.59
N VAL A 86 13.60 -15.08 -29.74
CA VAL A 86 13.51 -13.66 -30.13
C VAL A 86 14.14 -13.42 -31.50
N PRO A 87 13.68 -12.42 -32.27
CA PRO A 87 14.27 -12.08 -33.56
C PRO A 87 15.70 -11.56 -33.42
N SER A 88 16.45 -11.57 -34.53
CA SER A 88 17.78 -10.95 -34.57
C SER A 88 17.68 -9.44 -34.31
N GLY A 89 18.62 -8.90 -33.53
CA GLY A 89 18.61 -7.50 -33.12
C GLY A 89 17.62 -7.15 -32.00
N PHE A 90 17.00 -8.15 -31.36
CA PHE A 90 16.11 -7.92 -30.21
C PHE A 90 16.85 -7.23 -29.06
N PHE A 91 16.18 -6.27 -28.43
CA PHE A 91 16.65 -5.57 -27.24
C PHE A 91 15.53 -5.44 -26.22
N TRP A 92 15.91 -5.22 -24.97
CA TRP A 92 15.04 -4.79 -23.89
C TRP A 92 15.42 -3.38 -23.42
N LEU A 93 14.53 -2.70 -22.70
CA LEU A 93 14.79 -1.38 -22.15
C LEU A 93 15.28 -1.47 -20.71
N ASP A 94 16.41 -0.81 -20.42
CA ASP A 94 16.82 -0.56 -19.05
C ASP A 94 15.93 0.52 -18.39
N ALA A 95 16.10 0.74 -17.09
CA ALA A 95 15.33 1.72 -16.31
C ALA A 95 15.46 3.17 -16.83
N ASN A 96 16.48 3.47 -17.64
CA ASN A 96 16.71 4.78 -18.26
C ASN A 96 16.22 4.83 -19.72
N ASN A 97 15.48 3.81 -20.19
CA ASN A 97 15.08 3.64 -21.59
C ASN A 97 16.23 3.40 -22.58
N SER A 98 17.38 2.91 -22.11
CA SER A 98 18.48 2.50 -22.98
C SER A 98 18.25 1.09 -23.50
N GLN A 99 18.57 0.86 -24.77
CA GLN A 99 18.45 -0.45 -25.40
C GLN A 99 19.58 -1.37 -24.95
N VAL A 100 19.22 -2.54 -24.43
CA VAL A 100 20.15 -3.60 -24.04
C VAL A 100 19.87 -4.81 -24.91
N PRO A 101 20.81 -5.23 -25.78
CA PRO A 101 20.65 -6.45 -26.56
C PRO A 101 20.45 -7.66 -25.65
N MET A 102 19.40 -8.46 -25.92
CA MET A 102 19.07 -9.63 -25.11
C MET A 102 18.75 -10.85 -25.96
N THR A 103 19.28 -11.99 -25.53
CA THR A 103 18.89 -13.31 -26.00
C THR A 103 17.62 -13.79 -25.30
N PHE A 104 16.95 -14.79 -25.89
CA PHE A 104 15.78 -15.42 -25.28
C PHE A 104 16.05 -15.96 -23.86
N ALA A 105 17.20 -16.62 -23.66
CA ALA A 105 17.59 -17.14 -22.34
C ALA A 105 17.77 -16.03 -21.29
N GLN A 106 18.29 -14.87 -21.70
CA GLN A 106 18.43 -13.72 -20.80
C GLN A 106 17.07 -13.11 -20.45
N LEU A 107 16.09 -13.10 -21.37
CA LEU A 107 14.72 -12.69 -21.04
C LEU A 107 14.05 -13.63 -20.05
N GLN A 108 14.28 -14.94 -20.18
CA GLN A 108 13.82 -15.91 -19.17
C GLN A 108 14.44 -15.61 -17.80
N GLY A 109 15.73 -15.26 -17.77
CA GLY A 109 16.41 -14.84 -16.54
C GLY A 109 15.85 -13.55 -15.94
N LEU A 110 15.57 -12.54 -16.77
CA LEU A 110 14.92 -11.31 -16.35
C LEU A 110 13.50 -11.56 -15.79
N ALA A 111 12.72 -12.41 -16.45
CA ALA A 111 11.41 -12.82 -15.96
C ALA A 111 11.51 -13.54 -14.61
N GLY A 112 12.53 -14.39 -14.45
CA GLY A 112 12.84 -15.02 -13.17
C GLY A 112 13.18 -14.01 -12.07
N ALA A 113 13.93 -12.96 -12.39
CA ALA A 113 14.25 -11.89 -11.45
C ALA A 113 13.00 -11.08 -11.03
N MET A 114 12.12 -10.74 -11.99
CA MET A 114 10.83 -10.09 -11.70
C MET A 114 9.92 -10.97 -10.85
N LEU A 115 9.84 -12.28 -11.15
CA LEU A 115 9.09 -13.24 -10.36
C LEU A 115 9.62 -13.33 -8.91
N ALA A 116 10.94 -13.39 -8.73
CA ALA A 116 11.57 -13.43 -7.42
C ALA A 116 11.24 -12.17 -6.59
N GLN A 117 11.32 -10.98 -7.21
CA GLN A 117 10.90 -9.72 -6.59
C GLN A 117 9.42 -9.76 -6.21
N GLY A 118 8.55 -10.15 -7.14
CA GLY A 118 7.11 -10.26 -6.93
C GLY A 118 6.75 -11.19 -5.77
N GLN A 119 7.41 -12.35 -5.70
CA GLN A 119 7.18 -13.34 -4.64
C GLN A 119 7.67 -12.85 -3.28
N ALA A 120 8.83 -12.18 -3.22
CA ALA A 120 9.32 -11.58 -1.98
C ALA A 120 8.35 -10.50 -1.45
N ALA A 121 7.88 -9.61 -2.34
CA ALA A 121 6.89 -8.60 -1.99
C ALA A 121 5.55 -9.23 -1.57
N PHE A 122 5.12 -10.30 -2.23
CA PHE A 122 3.88 -11.00 -1.88
C PHE A 122 3.96 -11.63 -0.50
N SER A 123 5.07 -12.32 -0.19
CA SER A 123 5.33 -12.90 1.13
C SER A 123 5.33 -11.83 2.23
N LYS A 124 5.96 -10.67 1.97
CA LYS A 124 5.94 -9.54 2.90
C LYS A 124 4.53 -9.01 3.13
N LYS A 125 3.75 -8.79 2.05
CA LYS A 125 2.35 -8.35 2.14
C LYS A 125 1.52 -9.29 3.00
N THR A 126 1.60 -10.60 2.76
CA THR A 126 0.78 -11.58 3.48
C THR A 126 1.16 -11.62 4.96
N GLY A 127 2.45 -11.59 5.28
CA GLY A 127 2.94 -11.50 6.67
C GLY A 127 2.46 -10.26 7.40
N LEU A 128 2.58 -9.07 6.79
CA LEU A 128 2.12 -7.82 7.41
C LEU A 128 0.60 -7.80 7.59
N LYS A 129 -0.18 -8.28 6.62
CA LYS A 129 -1.65 -8.40 6.76
C LYS A 129 -2.05 -9.33 7.90
N GLN A 130 -1.30 -10.41 8.13
CA GLN A 130 -1.53 -11.30 9.26
C GLN A 130 -1.26 -10.59 10.60
N GLN A 131 -0.14 -9.86 10.69
CA GLN A 131 0.19 -9.08 11.89
C GLN A 131 -0.89 -8.02 12.19
N ILE A 132 -1.37 -7.30 11.17
CA ILE A 132 -2.42 -6.27 11.36
C ILE A 132 -3.69 -6.89 11.92
N ARG A 133 -4.12 -8.03 11.38
CA ARG A 133 -5.32 -8.74 11.87
C ARG A 133 -5.16 -9.28 13.28
N ALA A 134 -3.94 -9.64 13.68
CA ALA A 134 -3.62 -10.12 15.01
C ALA A 134 -3.43 -8.99 16.04
N ALA A 135 -3.30 -7.73 15.59
CA ALA A 135 -3.15 -6.59 16.48
C ALA A 135 -4.39 -6.40 17.36
N THR A 136 -4.18 -6.23 18.66
CA THR A 136 -5.24 -6.07 19.68
C THR A 136 -5.46 -4.62 20.10
N SER A 137 -4.73 -3.67 19.51
CA SER A 137 -4.86 -2.25 19.77
C SER A 137 -4.66 -1.41 18.52
N ILE A 138 -5.24 -0.20 18.51
CA ILE A 138 -5.12 0.76 17.42
C ILE A 138 -3.65 1.09 17.15
N PHE A 139 -2.89 1.38 18.19
CA PHE A 139 -1.46 1.70 18.08
C PHE A 139 -0.64 0.55 17.48
N ALA A 140 -0.90 -0.69 17.91
CA ALA A 140 -0.21 -1.86 17.37
C ALA A 140 -0.56 -2.12 15.89
N ALA A 141 -1.80 -1.87 15.48
CA ALA A 141 -2.18 -1.98 14.06
C ALA A 141 -1.46 -0.90 13.22
N GLN A 142 -1.44 0.35 13.69
CA GLN A 142 -0.84 1.48 12.96
C GLN A 142 0.69 1.41 12.86
N SER A 143 1.37 0.75 13.79
CA SER A 143 2.83 0.60 13.74
C SER A 143 3.32 -0.39 12.70
N ILE A 144 2.43 -1.25 12.16
CA ILE A 144 2.79 -2.25 11.16
C ILE A 144 2.82 -1.60 9.78
N VAL A 145 4.02 -1.25 9.32
CA VAL A 145 4.26 -0.53 8.07
C VAL A 145 5.07 -1.35 7.07
N TRP A 146 5.02 -0.95 5.80
CA TRP A 146 5.90 -1.50 4.77
C TRP A 146 7.29 -0.85 4.88
N SER A 147 8.25 -1.56 5.50
CA SER A 147 9.65 -1.11 5.67
C SER A 147 10.62 -1.83 4.74
#